data_AF-A0A939HXG0-F1
#
_entry.id   AF-A0A939HXG0-F1
#
_cell.length_a   1.000
_cell.length_b   1.000
_cell.length_c   1.000
_cell.angle_alpha   90.00
_cell.angle_beta   90.00
_cell.angle_gamma   90.00
#
_symmetry.space_group_name_H-M   'P 1'
#
loop_
_entity.id
_entity.type
_entity.pdbx_description
1 polymer ?
#
loop_
_entity_poly.entity_id
_entity_poly.type
_entity_poly.pdbx_seq_one_letter_code
_entity_poly.pdbx_strand_id
1 'polypeptide(L)'
;MLYAGDFNNDGKSDMLRQERGRWDNDDSLTAQVVLSEGGGNFNPIRLPEKFALKGDFTNLYIGDFNGDGRDDIFRQEKGGWDNDDSLTAQVLLSELSEDNDSFTRIFLPESLAVKGDLTNLYIGDFDGDGQSDVLRQEKGSWDDDDRMTAQILLSQGDGNFNPITLPEDFALKGDFTNLYVGDFNGDDRDDIFRQEKGSWDDDDRMTA
;
A
#
# COMPACT_ATOMS: atom_id res chain seq x y z
N MET A 1 7.96 3.72 12.11
CA MET A 1 6.57 3.27 11.91
C MET A 1 6.50 1.78 12.15
N LEU A 2 5.29 1.28 12.43
CA LEU A 2 5.02 -0.12 12.64
C LEU A 2 3.79 -0.51 11.82
N TYR A 3 3.88 -1.62 11.11
CA TYR A 3 2.80 -2.24 10.37
C TYR A 3 2.62 -3.67 10.87
N ALA A 4 1.39 -4.17 10.86
CA ALA A 4 1.09 -5.56 11.16
C ALA A 4 0.79 -6.30 9.85
N GLY A 5 1.09 -7.59 9.82
CA GLY A 5 0.77 -8.51 8.74
C GLY A 5 1.18 -9.93 9.13
N ASP A 6 0.83 -10.94 8.35
CA ASP A 6 1.31 -12.32 8.48
C ASP A 6 2.29 -12.60 7.34
N PHE A 7 3.58 -12.30 7.54
CA PHE A 7 4.55 -12.36 6.44
C PHE A 7 4.99 -13.79 6.15
N ASN A 8 4.73 -14.77 7.02
CA ASN A 8 5.14 -16.16 6.86
C ASN A 8 3.96 -17.15 6.78
N ASN A 9 2.72 -16.66 6.74
CA ASN A 9 1.47 -17.44 6.65
C ASN A 9 1.36 -18.49 7.78
N ASP A 10 1.72 -18.09 9.00
CA ASP A 10 1.62 -18.96 10.17
C ASP A 10 0.35 -18.71 11.01
N GLY A 11 -0.49 -17.78 10.56
CA GLY A 11 -1.75 -17.37 11.18
C GLY A 11 -1.57 -16.40 12.35
N LYS A 12 -0.36 -15.90 12.60
CA LYS A 12 -0.07 -14.92 13.65
C LYS A 12 0.30 -13.58 13.02
N SER A 13 -0.11 -12.50 13.69
CA SER A 13 0.34 -11.17 13.31
C SER A 13 1.81 -10.99 13.67
N ASP A 14 2.61 -10.79 12.65
CA ASP A 14 3.98 -10.30 12.66
C ASP A 14 4.01 -8.77 12.61
N MET A 15 5.22 -8.21 12.56
CA MET A 15 5.43 -6.77 12.54
C MET A 15 6.48 -6.36 11.51
N LEU A 16 6.16 -5.39 10.66
CA LEU A 16 7.15 -4.63 9.90
C LEU A 16 7.47 -3.33 10.65
N ARG A 17 8.73 -3.17 11.04
CA ARG A 17 9.26 -1.92 11.61
C ARG A 17 10.02 -1.15 10.53
N GLN A 18 9.79 0.16 10.51
CA GLN A 18 10.51 1.10 9.67
C GLN A 18 11.06 2.28 10.49
N GLU A 19 12.30 2.69 10.26
CA GLU A 19 12.92 3.88 10.87
C GLU A 19 12.47 5.18 10.21
N ARG A 20 12.58 6.29 10.96
CA ARG A 20 12.24 7.66 10.52
C ARG A 20 13.10 8.69 11.23
N GLY A 21 13.21 9.87 10.63
CA GLY A 21 13.92 11.02 11.19
C GLY A 21 15.43 10.78 11.30
N ARG A 22 16.02 11.22 12.42
CA ARG A 22 17.47 11.11 12.66
C ARG A 22 18.00 9.67 12.79
N TRP A 23 17.10 8.69 12.86
CA TRP A 23 17.43 7.26 12.93
C TRP A 23 17.34 6.59 11.56
N ASP A 24 16.99 7.33 10.50
CA ASP A 24 16.90 6.85 9.11
C ASP A 24 18.11 7.34 8.27
N ASN A 25 19.25 7.55 8.94
CA ASN A 25 20.44 8.20 8.38
C ASN A 25 21.67 7.29 8.30
N ASP A 26 21.56 6.05 8.77
CA ASP A 26 22.55 5.01 8.57
C ASP A 26 22.09 4.05 7.48
N ASP A 27 23.07 3.50 6.76
CA ASP A 27 22.82 2.54 5.67
C ASP A 27 22.53 1.13 6.22
N SER A 28 22.02 1.02 7.45
CA SER A 28 21.79 -0.24 8.15
C SER A 28 20.54 -0.22 9.01
N LEU A 29 19.74 -1.29 8.95
CA LEU A 29 18.57 -1.52 9.83
C LEU A 29 17.36 -0.58 9.66
N THR A 30 17.32 0.16 8.56
CA THR A 30 16.20 1.02 8.17
C THR A 30 14.83 0.33 8.27
N ALA A 31 14.74 -0.96 7.92
CA ALA A 31 13.53 -1.75 8.09
C ALA A 31 13.82 -3.20 8.46
N GLN A 32 12.91 -3.80 9.22
CA GLN A 32 12.95 -5.22 9.59
C GLN A 32 11.53 -5.77 9.71
N VAL A 33 11.34 -6.99 9.23
CA VAL A 33 10.19 -7.81 9.62
C VAL A 33 10.54 -8.52 10.93
N VAL A 34 9.59 -8.66 11.82
CA VAL A 34 9.74 -9.31 13.11
C VAL A 34 8.63 -10.34 13.20
N LEU A 35 9.01 -11.59 12.97
CA LEU A 35 8.09 -12.72 13.00
C LEU A 35 7.68 -13.03 14.44
N SER A 36 6.40 -13.28 14.65
CA SER A 36 5.82 -13.63 15.94
C SER A 36 5.82 -15.15 16.09
N GLU A 37 6.61 -15.69 17.01
CA GLU A 37 6.61 -17.13 17.27
C GLU A 37 5.50 -17.55 18.28
N GLY A 38 4.72 -16.58 18.74
CA GLY A 38 3.77 -16.74 19.84
C GLY A 38 4.46 -16.73 21.22
N GLY A 39 3.65 -16.62 22.28
CA GLY A 39 4.15 -16.63 23.67
C GLY A 39 5.07 -15.45 24.04
N GLY A 40 5.13 -14.40 23.21
CA GLY A 40 6.00 -13.23 23.38
C GLY A 40 7.41 -13.40 22.79
N ASN A 41 7.65 -14.45 22.01
CA ASN A 41 8.90 -14.65 21.28
C ASN A 41 8.82 -14.03 19.88
N PHE A 42 9.94 -13.45 19.43
CA PHE A 42 10.02 -12.71 18.19
C PHE A 42 11.34 -12.98 17.46
N ASN A 43 11.28 -13.26 16.16
CA ASN A 43 12.45 -13.48 15.32
C ASN A 43 12.61 -12.34 14.29
N PRO A 44 13.63 -11.47 14.43
CA PRO A 44 13.83 -10.34 13.52
C PRO A 44 14.56 -10.72 12.23
N ILE A 45 13.96 -10.39 11.10
CA ILE A 45 14.50 -10.52 9.75
C ILE A 45 14.84 -9.14 9.22
N ARG A 46 16.13 -8.93 8.91
CA ARG A 46 16.62 -7.64 8.42
C ARG A 46 16.33 -7.49 6.93
N LEU A 47 15.71 -6.38 6.55
CA LEU A 47 15.49 -6.07 5.15
C LEU A 47 16.74 -5.38 4.56
N PRO A 48 17.28 -5.88 3.43
CA PRO A 48 18.43 -5.28 2.77
C PRO A 48 18.20 -3.82 2.37
N GLU A 49 19.23 -2.98 2.51
CA GLU A 49 19.20 -1.56 2.14
C GLU A 49 18.75 -1.33 0.68
N LYS A 50 19.09 -2.27 -0.22
CA LYS A 50 18.66 -2.20 -1.63
C LYS A 50 17.16 -1.95 -1.75
N PHE A 51 16.33 -2.43 -0.81
CA PHE A 51 14.87 -2.24 -0.76
C PHE A 51 14.42 -0.79 -0.53
N ALA A 52 15.33 0.10 -0.13
CA ALA A 52 15.13 1.54 0.00
C ALA A 52 13.92 1.90 0.87
N LEU A 53 13.76 1.24 2.01
CA LEU A 53 12.59 1.38 2.89
C LEU A 53 12.74 2.54 3.90
N LYS A 54 13.41 3.62 3.52
CA LYS A 54 13.62 4.80 4.38
C LYS A 54 12.28 5.48 4.65
N GLY A 55 11.84 5.53 5.91
CA GLY A 55 10.47 5.91 6.24
C GLY A 55 10.15 7.37 6.02
N ASP A 56 11.13 8.25 6.02
CA ASP A 56 10.91 9.66 5.67
C ASP A 56 10.62 9.84 4.17
N PHE A 57 11.04 8.88 3.35
CA PHE A 57 10.96 8.91 1.88
C PHE A 57 10.03 7.86 1.28
N THR A 58 9.36 7.06 2.11
CA THR A 58 8.46 6.02 1.63
C THR A 58 7.16 5.93 2.42
N ASN A 59 6.10 5.57 1.71
CA ASN A 59 4.90 4.98 2.29
C ASN A 59 4.96 3.47 2.05
N LEU A 60 4.58 2.70 3.06
CA LEU A 60 4.46 1.24 2.97
C LEU A 60 3.02 0.84 3.20
N TYR A 61 2.57 -0.16 2.44
CA TYR A 61 1.26 -0.78 2.56
C TYR A 61 1.45 -2.29 2.58
N ILE A 62 0.64 -2.97 3.40
CA ILE A 62 0.75 -4.41 3.65
C ILE A 62 -0.51 -5.08 3.09
N GLY A 63 -0.32 -6.22 2.43
CA GLY A 63 -1.39 -7.06 1.89
C GLY A 63 -0.79 -8.19 1.06
N ASP A 64 -1.56 -9.26 0.83
CA ASP A 64 -1.17 -10.41 0.01
C ASP A 64 -1.34 -10.08 -1.49
N PHE A 65 -0.32 -9.51 -2.13
CA PHE A 65 -0.41 -9.06 -3.52
C PHE A 65 -0.23 -10.20 -4.52
N ASN A 66 0.11 -11.42 -4.10
CA ASN A 66 0.29 -12.55 -5.00
C ASN A 66 -0.66 -13.74 -4.74
N GLY A 67 -1.51 -13.64 -3.71
CA GLY A 67 -2.52 -14.64 -3.34
C GLY A 67 -1.94 -15.90 -2.70
N ASP A 68 -0.74 -15.83 -2.11
CA ASP A 68 -0.08 -16.99 -1.53
C ASP A 68 -0.32 -17.18 -0.02
N GLY A 69 -1.12 -16.29 0.56
CA GLY A 69 -1.50 -16.23 1.96
C GLY A 69 -0.46 -15.56 2.86
N ARG A 70 0.66 -15.07 2.32
CA ARG A 70 1.61 -14.22 3.05
C ARG A 70 1.33 -12.77 2.71
N ASP A 71 1.36 -11.93 3.73
CA ASP A 71 1.37 -10.49 3.51
C ASP A 71 2.70 -10.05 2.89
N ASP A 72 2.60 -9.18 1.89
CA ASP A 72 3.70 -8.58 1.15
C ASP A 72 3.85 -7.09 1.52
N ILE A 73 4.78 -6.40 0.86
CA ILE A 73 5.02 -4.96 1.08
C ILE A 73 4.94 -4.20 -0.25
N PHE A 74 3.92 -3.34 -0.40
CA PHE A 74 3.91 -2.30 -1.42
C PHE A 74 4.70 -1.09 -0.91
N ARG A 75 5.77 -0.72 -1.60
CA ARG A 75 6.57 0.47 -1.31
C ARG A 75 6.29 1.55 -2.35
N GLN A 76 5.95 2.72 -1.86
CA GLN A 76 5.71 3.93 -2.62
C GLN A 76 6.71 5.02 -2.21
N GLU A 77 7.42 5.60 -3.18
CA GLU A 77 8.32 6.75 -2.97
C GLU A 77 7.55 8.04 -2.66
N LYS A 78 8.13 8.91 -1.82
CA LYS A 78 7.61 10.26 -1.49
C LYS A 78 8.70 11.22 -0.97
N GLY A 79 8.37 12.51 -0.90
CA GLY A 79 9.20 13.54 -0.29
C GLY A 79 10.26 14.13 -1.24
N GLY A 80 10.93 15.21 -0.82
CA GLY A 80 11.86 15.98 -1.67
C GLY A 80 13.20 15.30 -2.03
N TRP A 81 13.43 14.06 -1.60
CA TRP A 81 14.48 13.16 -2.13
C TRP A 81 13.98 12.30 -3.29
N ASP A 82 12.75 12.55 -3.76
CA ASP A 82 12.29 12.27 -5.11
C ASP A 82 13.16 13.05 -6.12
N ASN A 83 14.42 12.66 -6.18
CA ASN A 83 15.27 12.86 -7.32
C ASN A 83 15.06 11.60 -8.12
N ASP A 84 14.12 11.56 -9.06
CA ASP A 84 14.28 10.74 -10.26
C ASP A 84 13.22 11.07 -11.30
N ASP A 85 13.69 11.14 -12.54
CA ASP A 85 12.91 11.02 -13.78
C ASP A 85 12.20 9.65 -13.92
N SER A 86 12.05 8.87 -12.83
CA SER A 86 11.39 7.56 -12.79
C SER A 86 10.73 7.28 -11.44
N LEU A 87 9.39 7.30 -11.39
CA LEU A 87 8.59 7.09 -10.18
C LEU A 87 8.70 5.64 -9.65
N THR A 88 9.62 5.38 -8.71
CA THR A 88 9.97 4.00 -8.28
C THR A 88 9.05 3.44 -7.20
N ALA A 89 7.87 2.98 -7.61
CA ALA A 89 7.09 2.05 -6.78
C ALA A 89 7.55 0.60 -7.02
N GLN A 90 7.40 -0.23 -5.99
CA GLN A 90 7.78 -1.65 -6.05
C GLN A 90 6.91 -2.46 -5.10
N VAL A 91 6.76 -3.74 -5.40
CA VAL A 91 6.24 -4.74 -4.49
C VAL A 91 7.39 -5.62 -4.00
N LEU A 92 7.43 -5.89 -2.70
CA LEU A 92 8.32 -6.88 -2.11
C LEU A 92 7.46 -8.06 -1.69
N LEU A 93 7.49 -9.11 -2.51
CA LEU A 93 6.78 -10.36 -2.25
C LEU A 93 7.51 -11.12 -1.15
N SER A 94 6.79 -11.52 -0.12
CA SER A 94 7.32 -12.29 0.99
C SER A 94 7.57 -13.72 0.54
N GLU A 95 8.81 -14.17 0.72
CA GLU A 95 9.16 -15.58 0.56
C GLU A 95 9.47 -16.21 1.93
N LEU A 96 9.02 -15.54 3.01
CA LEU A 96 9.35 -15.93 4.37
C LEU A 96 8.71 -17.27 4.72
N SER A 97 9.54 -18.18 5.20
CA SER A 97 9.15 -19.51 5.67
C SER A 97 10.17 -20.01 6.68
N GLU A 98 9.97 -21.20 7.25
CA GLU A 98 10.94 -21.81 8.18
C GLU A 98 12.36 -21.93 7.57
N ASP A 99 12.48 -22.02 6.24
CA ASP A 99 13.74 -22.24 5.53
C ASP A 99 14.19 -21.03 4.66
N ASN A 100 13.45 -19.91 4.66
CA ASN A 100 13.74 -18.77 3.80
C ASN A 100 13.42 -17.44 4.49
N ASP A 101 14.40 -16.54 4.52
CA ASP A 101 14.32 -15.22 5.13
C ASP A 101 14.39 -14.09 4.08
N SER A 102 13.79 -14.30 2.90
CA SER A 102 13.95 -13.42 1.73
C SER A 102 12.64 -12.79 1.25
N PHE A 103 12.80 -11.73 0.46
CA PHE A 103 11.76 -11.08 -0.32
C PHE A 103 12.16 -10.99 -1.79
N THR A 104 11.21 -11.22 -2.69
CA THR A 104 11.36 -10.99 -4.13
C THR A 104 10.91 -9.58 -4.45
N ARG A 105 11.74 -8.79 -5.13
CA ARG A 105 11.40 -7.41 -5.52
C ARG A 105 10.86 -7.37 -6.95
N ILE A 106 9.71 -6.73 -7.11
CA ILE A 106 9.08 -6.41 -8.39
C ILE A 106 9.04 -4.89 -8.57
N PHE A 107 9.55 -4.38 -9.69
CA PHE A 107 9.49 -2.96 -10.02
C PHE A 107 8.20 -2.65 -10.77
N LEU A 108 7.48 -1.62 -10.34
CA LEU A 108 6.24 -1.21 -10.98
C LEU A 108 6.51 -0.16 -12.08
N PRO A 109 5.77 -0.21 -13.20
CA PRO A 109 5.94 0.76 -14.27
C PRO A 109 5.37 2.13 -13.88
N GLU A 110 6.01 3.19 -14.37
CA GLU A 110 5.58 4.58 -14.14
C GLU A 110 4.15 4.87 -14.59
N SER A 111 3.63 4.09 -15.54
CA SER A 111 2.26 4.23 -16.03
C SER A 111 1.19 3.97 -14.97
N LEU A 112 1.52 3.33 -13.83
CA LEU A 112 0.60 3.22 -12.70
C LEU A 112 0.47 4.53 -11.90
N ALA A 113 1.38 5.48 -12.12
CA ALA A 113 1.35 6.83 -11.55
C ALA A 113 1.11 6.86 -10.03
N VAL A 114 1.77 6.02 -9.26
CA VAL A 114 1.54 5.88 -7.80
C VAL A 114 2.50 6.75 -6.96
N LYS A 115 2.71 8.01 -7.30
CA LYS A 115 3.64 8.89 -6.56
C LYS A 115 3.08 9.28 -5.18
N GLY A 116 3.78 8.95 -4.09
CA GLY A 116 3.21 9.11 -2.73
C GLY A 116 2.95 10.54 -2.27
N ASP A 117 3.61 11.53 -2.86
CA ASP A 117 3.27 12.94 -2.60
C ASP A 117 1.96 13.36 -3.26
N LEU A 118 1.55 12.66 -4.33
CA LEU A 118 0.43 13.05 -5.19
C LEU A 118 -0.65 11.98 -5.30
N THR A 119 -0.52 10.85 -4.60
CA THR A 119 -1.59 9.86 -4.49
C THR A 119 -1.75 9.32 -3.07
N ASN A 120 -2.98 9.02 -2.70
CA ASN A 120 -3.33 8.13 -1.59
C ASN A 120 -3.50 6.71 -2.17
N LEU A 121 -3.04 5.69 -1.44
CA LEU A 121 -3.31 4.30 -1.77
C LEU A 121 -4.14 3.64 -0.67
N TYR A 122 -5.06 2.78 -1.06
CA TYR A 122 -5.83 1.93 -0.16
C TYR A 122 -5.77 0.50 -0.67
N ILE A 123 -5.64 -0.45 0.25
CA ILE A 123 -5.48 -1.88 -0.06
C ILE A 123 -6.79 -2.60 0.27
N GLY A 124 -7.21 -3.51 -0.60
CA GLY A 124 -8.37 -4.38 -0.42
C GLY A 124 -8.53 -5.34 -1.62
N ASP A 125 -9.35 -6.37 -1.49
CA ASP A 125 -9.68 -7.31 -2.58
C ASP A 125 -10.92 -6.79 -3.34
N PHE A 126 -10.73 -5.98 -4.38
CA PHE A 126 -11.84 -5.27 -5.03
C PHE A 126 -12.56 -6.13 -6.08
N ASP A 127 -11.94 -7.21 -6.56
CA ASP A 127 -12.55 -8.10 -7.56
C ASP A 127 -12.95 -9.49 -7.04
N GLY A 128 -12.60 -9.80 -5.79
CA GLY A 128 -12.98 -11.00 -5.05
C GLY A 128 -12.16 -12.22 -5.43
N ASP A 129 -10.93 -12.03 -5.89
CA ASP A 129 -10.05 -13.12 -6.32
C ASP A 129 -9.12 -13.64 -5.21
N GLY A 130 -9.20 -13.04 -4.03
CA GLY A 130 -8.42 -13.39 -2.85
C GLY A 130 -7.05 -12.70 -2.78
N GLN A 131 -6.73 -11.82 -3.73
CA GLN A 131 -5.50 -11.04 -3.74
C GLN A 131 -5.78 -9.61 -3.31
N SER A 132 -4.78 -9.00 -2.68
CA SER A 132 -4.82 -7.57 -2.38
C SER A 132 -4.63 -6.76 -3.65
N ASP A 133 -5.58 -5.88 -3.93
CA ASP A 133 -5.52 -4.86 -4.97
C ASP A 133 -5.15 -3.49 -4.37
N VAL A 134 -5.03 -2.47 -5.23
CA VAL A 134 -4.73 -1.11 -4.81
C VAL A 134 -5.71 -0.10 -5.41
N LEU A 135 -6.49 0.57 -4.59
CA LEU A 135 -7.16 1.80 -4.99
C LEU A 135 -6.15 2.96 -4.95
N ARG A 136 -5.82 3.49 -6.12
CA ARG A 136 -5.04 4.71 -6.30
C ARG A 136 -5.98 5.90 -6.44
N GLN A 137 -5.79 6.91 -5.60
CA GLN A 137 -6.53 8.17 -5.62
C GLN A 137 -5.56 9.35 -5.72
N GLU A 138 -5.75 10.25 -6.68
CA GLU A 138 -4.95 11.47 -6.84
C GLU A 138 -5.22 12.48 -5.73
N LYS A 139 -4.19 13.25 -5.37
CA LYS A 139 -4.24 14.33 -4.37
C LYS A 139 -3.26 15.45 -4.71
N GLY A 140 -3.39 16.60 -4.05
CA GLY A 140 -2.52 17.75 -4.26
C GLY A 140 -2.56 18.23 -5.70
N SER A 141 -1.40 18.43 -6.33
CA SER A 141 -1.33 18.96 -7.69
C SER A 141 -1.76 17.98 -8.79
N TRP A 142 -2.02 16.71 -8.45
CA TRP A 142 -2.58 15.73 -9.39
C TRP A 142 -4.10 15.61 -9.28
N ASP A 143 -4.73 16.13 -8.22
CA ASP A 143 -6.20 16.09 -8.10
C ASP A 143 -6.81 17.10 -9.11
N ASP A 144 -7.03 16.66 -10.35
CA ASP A 144 -7.80 17.41 -11.33
C ASP A 144 -9.28 17.13 -11.10
N ASP A 145 -9.93 18.08 -10.45
CA ASP A 145 -11.31 17.99 -10.03
C ASP A 145 -12.31 17.66 -11.16
N ASP A 146 -11.89 17.74 -12.43
CA ASP A 146 -12.76 17.59 -13.57
C ASP A 146 -12.84 16.17 -14.19
N ARG A 147 -11.84 15.25 -14.11
CA ARG A 147 -11.93 13.84 -14.63
C ARG A 147 -10.88 12.85 -14.07
N MET A 148 -11.27 11.57 -13.95
CA MET A 148 -10.39 10.38 -13.85
C MET A 148 -9.31 10.39 -12.74
N THR A 149 -9.62 10.93 -11.55
CA THR A 149 -8.66 11.06 -10.45
C THR A 149 -8.43 9.80 -9.61
N ALA A 150 -9.02 8.66 -10.00
CA ALA A 150 -8.84 7.40 -9.30
C ALA A 150 -8.92 6.17 -10.19
N GLN A 151 -8.17 5.13 -9.81
CA GLN A 151 -8.10 3.84 -10.50
C GLN A 151 -7.98 2.73 -9.46
N ILE A 152 -8.54 1.57 -9.77
CA ILE A 152 -8.19 0.32 -9.08
C ILE A 152 -7.06 -0.33 -9.87
N LEU A 153 -5.98 -0.68 -9.19
CA LEU A 153 -4.89 -1.47 -9.73
C LEU A 153 -5.14 -2.90 -9.26
N LEU A 154 -5.72 -3.73 -10.13
CA LEU A 154 -6.00 -5.13 -9.82
C LEU A 154 -4.70 -5.94 -9.84
N SER A 155 -4.49 -6.76 -8.83
CA SER A 155 -3.32 -7.64 -8.78
C SER A 155 -3.36 -8.68 -9.90
N GLN A 156 -2.17 -9.09 -10.35
CA GLN A 156 -2.01 -10.14 -11.35
C GLN A 156 -1.45 -11.45 -10.76
N GLY A 157 -1.20 -11.52 -9.45
CA GLY A 157 -0.62 -12.71 -8.81
C GLY A 157 0.89 -12.85 -8.92
N ASP A 158 1.55 -11.87 -9.53
CA ASP A 158 3.01 -11.85 -9.70
C ASP A 158 3.66 -10.57 -9.15
N GLY A 159 2.91 -9.79 -8.38
CA GLY A 159 3.30 -8.49 -7.85
C GLY A 159 3.20 -7.33 -8.85
N ASN A 160 2.66 -7.55 -10.06
CA ASN A 160 2.24 -6.49 -10.98
C ASN A 160 0.74 -6.23 -10.90
N PHE A 161 0.30 -5.15 -11.55
CA PHE A 161 -1.10 -4.71 -11.51
C PHE A 161 -1.63 -4.28 -12.88
N ASN A 162 -2.92 -4.56 -13.11
CA ASN A 162 -3.69 -4.03 -14.22
C ASN A 162 -4.56 -2.85 -13.75
N PRO A 163 -4.36 -1.64 -14.30
CA PRO A 163 -5.19 -0.50 -13.95
C PRO A 163 -6.58 -0.59 -14.60
N ILE A 164 -7.62 -0.37 -13.80
CA ILE A 164 -9.00 -0.19 -14.21
C ILE A 164 -9.46 1.21 -13.82
N THR A 165 -10.09 1.89 -14.78
CA THR A 165 -10.64 3.23 -14.56
C THR A 165 -11.99 3.12 -13.89
N LEU A 166 -12.18 3.90 -12.83
CA LEU A 166 -13.47 4.04 -12.17
C LEU A 166 -14.40 4.95 -12.98
N PRO A 167 -15.73 4.81 -12.83
CA PRO A 167 -16.68 5.74 -13.45
C PRO A 167 -16.34 7.20 -13.16
N GLU A 168 -16.51 8.11 -14.15
CA GLU A 168 -16.14 9.52 -13.99
C GLU A 168 -16.92 10.24 -12.88
N ASP A 169 -18.13 9.77 -12.56
CA ASP A 169 -18.97 10.27 -11.46
C ASP A 169 -18.53 9.78 -10.08
N PHE A 170 -17.58 8.84 -10.01
CA PHE A 170 -16.97 8.35 -8.78
C PHE A 170 -15.92 9.36 -8.25
N ALA A 171 -16.42 10.52 -7.82
CA ALA A 171 -15.62 11.65 -7.37
C ALA A 171 -14.98 11.40 -5.98
N LEU A 172 -13.83 10.74 -5.97
CA LEU A 172 -13.13 10.41 -4.73
C LEU A 172 -12.39 11.59 -4.10
N LYS A 173 -11.88 12.57 -4.87
CA LYS A 173 -11.33 13.86 -4.36
C LYS A 173 -10.34 13.70 -3.19
N GLY A 174 -9.11 13.29 -3.49
CA GLY A 174 -8.17 12.81 -2.46
C GLY A 174 -7.76 13.83 -1.39
N ASP A 175 -7.88 15.13 -1.67
CA ASP A 175 -7.65 16.17 -0.67
C ASP A 175 -8.85 16.38 0.28
N PHE A 176 -10.06 16.01 -0.16
CA PHE A 176 -11.32 16.36 0.50
C PHE A 176 -12.10 15.18 1.06
N THR A 177 -11.55 13.96 1.01
CA THR A 177 -12.22 12.77 1.56
C THR A 177 -11.31 11.93 2.45
N ASN A 178 -11.94 11.13 3.30
CA ASN A 178 -11.36 9.92 3.87
C ASN A 178 -12.06 8.73 3.20
N LEU A 179 -11.30 7.73 2.79
CA LEU A 179 -11.86 6.46 2.32
C LEU A 179 -11.59 5.36 3.33
N TYR A 180 -12.55 4.46 3.45
CA TYR A 180 -12.45 3.25 4.23
C TYR A 180 -12.75 2.08 3.31
N VAL A 181 -11.95 1.02 3.43
CA VAL A 181 -12.03 -0.17 2.59
C VAL A 181 -12.43 -1.36 3.46
N GLY A 182 -13.31 -2.21 2.94
CA GLY A 182 -13.71 -3.46 3.55
C GLY A 182 -14.99 -4.00 2.95
N ASP A 183 -15.23 -5.30 3.05
CA ASP A 183 -16.50 -5.92 2.66
C ASP A 183 -17.65 -5.47 3.57
N PHE A 184 -18.39 -4.45 3.13
CA PHE A 184 -19.51 -3.89 3.88
C PHE A 184 -20.84 -4.56 3.52
N ASN A 185 -20.91 -5.21 2.36
CA ASN A 185 -22.14 -5.76 1.82
C ASN A 185 -22.25 -7.30 1.96
N GLY A 186 -21.13 -7.97 2.26
CA GLY A 186 -21.01 -9.42 2.49
C GLY A 186 -20.88 -10.24 1.21
N ASP A 187 -20.34 -9.69 0.12
CA ASP A 187 -20.14 -10.39 -1.16
C ASP A 187 -18.72 -10.89 -1.39
N ASP A 188 -17.90 -10.90 -0.33
CA ASP A 188 -16.49 -11.31 -0.36
C ASP A 188 -15.63 -10.42 -1.28
N ARG A 189 -16.07 -9.19 -1.54
CA ARG A 189 -15.30 -8.13 -2.21
C ARG A 189 -15.24 -6.91 -1.32
N ASP A 190 -14.08 -6.27 -1.27
CA ASP A 190 -13.95 -5.04 -0.52
C ASP A 190 -14.66 -3.88 -1.21
N ASP A 191 -15.49 -3.20 -0.43
CA ASP A 191 -16.21 -2.00 -0.83
C ASP A 191 -15.44 -0.74 -0.41
N ILE A 192 -15.85 0.42 -0.94
CA ILE A 192 -15.31 1.73 -0.57
C ILE A 192 -16.40 2.54 0.13
N PHE A 193 -16.16 2.92 1.38
CA PHE A 193 -16.96 3.92 2.09
C PHE A 193 -16.24 5.27 2.03
N ARG A 194 -16.91 6.29 1.48
CA ARG A 194 -16.39 7.65 1.31
C ARG A 194 -16.96 8.57 2.38
N GLN A 195 -16.09 9.28 3.08
CA GLN A 195 -16.47 10.33 4.01
C GLN A 195 -15.90 11.68 3.56
N GLU A 196 -16.75 12.68 3.43
CA GLU A 196 -16.33 14.05 3.15
C GLU A 196 -15.61 14.69 4.35
N LYS A 197 -14.64 15.56 4.08
CA LYS A 197 -13.96 16.35 5.11
C LYS A 197 -13.68 17.77 4.62
N GLY A 198 -13.65 18.71 5.57
CA GLY A 198 -13.33 20.11 5.29
C GLY A 198 -14.54 20.91 4.84
N SER A 199 -14.32 21.96 4.04
CA SER A 199 -15.37 22.88 3.58
C SER A 199 -16.13 22.38 2.33
N TRP A 200 -15.79 21.18 1.84
CA TRP A 200 -16.48 20.45 0.79
C TRP A 200 -17.49 19.49 1.42
N ASP A 201 -18.36 20.03 2.28
CA ASP A 201 -19.57 19.34 2.71
C ASP A 201 -20.61 19.75 1.66
N ASP A 202 -20.85 18.92 0.65
CA ASP A 202 -21.87 19.18 -0.37
C ASP A 202 -23.23 18.73 0.19
N ASP A 203 -23.79 19.56 1.06
CA ASP A 203 -25.02 19.29 1.79
C ASP A 203 -26.29 19.14 0.91
N ASP A 204 -26.14 19.08 -0.41
CA ASP A 204 -27.18 18.74 -1.39
C ASP A 204 -27.16 17.28 -1.86
N ARG A 205 -26.15 16.47 -1.53
CA ARG A 205 -26.16 15.02 -1.79
C ARG A 205 -25.54 14.25 -0.64
N MET A 206 -26.39 13.81 0.29
CA MET A 206 -26.02 12.77 1.26
C MET A 206 -25.48 11.53 0.53
N THR A 207 -24.18 11.47 0.33
CA THR A 207 -23.47 10.25 -0.05
C THR A 207 -22.95 9.67 1.26
N ALA A 208 -23.80 8.82 1.84
CA ALA A 208 -23.42 7.88 2.88
C ALA A 208 -22.80 6.64 2.23
#